data_AF-A0A849WI43-F1
#
_entry.id   AF-A0A849WI43-F1
#
_cell.length_a   1.000
_cell.length_b   1.000
_cell.length_c   1.000
_cell.angle_alpha   90.00
_cell.angle_beta   90.00
_cell.angle_gamma   90.00
#
_symmetry.space_group_name_H-M   'P 1'
#
loop_
_entity.id
_entity.type
_entity.pdbx_description
1 polymer ?
#
loop_
_entity_poly.entity_id
_entity_poly.type
_entity_poly.pdbx_seq_one_letter_code
_entity_poly.pdbx_strand_id
1 'polypeptide(L)'
;MQSKCRGLYNWWIAKLKGGESWRVYEAKKTLQASKAYDPEINQVYGKLLAEVYFRIDKAMKVFFRRCKKGEKKKGFPRFKP
;
A
#
# COMPACT_ATOMS: atom_id res chain seq x y z
N MET A 1 1.56 -10.66 -8.23
CA MET A 1 1.41 -9.19 -8.30
C MET A 1 2.44 -8.70 -9.29
N GLN A 2 1.99 -8.02 -10.36
CA GLN A 2 2.87 -7.48 -11.42
C GLN A 2 3.98 -6.62 -10.82
N SER A 3 5.16 -6.54 -11.48
CA SER A 3 6.35 -5.85 -10.97
C SER A 3 6.06 -4.40 -10.52
N LYS A 4 5.34 -3.63 -11.34
CA LYS A 4 4.95 -2.25 -11.02
C LYS A 4 3.94 -2.12 -9.87
N CYS A 5 2.94 -3.01 -9.79
CA CYS A 5 2.06 -3.08 -8.62
C CYS A 5 2.84 -3.36 -7.33
N ARG A 6 3.89 -4.18 -7.42
CA ARG A 6 4.78 -4.49 -6.30
C ARG A 6 5.62 -3.28 -5.88
N GLY A 7 6.17 -2.55 -6.86
CA GLY A 7 6.86 -1.28 -6.63
C GLY A 7 5.98 -0.27 -5.90
N LEU A 8 4.77 -0.02 -6.41
CA LEU A 8 3.79 0.87 -5.77
C LEU A 8 3.44 0.43 -4.34
N TYR A 9 3.28 -0.87 -4.11
CA TYR A 9 3.03 -1.42 -2.78
C TYR A 9 4.21 -1.14 -1.84
N ASN A 10 5.43 -1.47 -2.25
CA ASN A 10 6.62 -1.31 -1.43
C ASN A 10 6.90 0.16 -1.11
N TRP A 11 6.68 1.06 -2.07
CA TRP A 11 6.78 2.49 -1.85
C TRP A 11 5.86 2.97 -0.73
N TRP A 12 4.59 2.55 -0.74
CA TRP A 12 3.66 2.87 0.34
C TRP A 12 4.05 2.25 1.67
N ILE A 13 4.55 1.01 1.70
CA ILE A 13 5.04 0.40 2.94
C ILE A 13 6.21 1.21 3.52
N ALA A 14 7.11 1.71 2.70
CA ALA A 14 8.23 2.56 3.15
C ALA A 14 7.71 3.86 3.80
N LYS A 15 6.76 4.54 3.17
CA LYS A 15 6.13 5.75 3.71
C LYS A 15 5.45 5.52 5.04
N LEU A 16 4.67 4.44 5.15
CA LEU A 16 3.98 4.10 6.38
C LEU A 16 4.96 3.74 7.51
N LYS A 17 6.08 3.08 7.20
CA LYS A 17 7.16 2.85 8.16
C LYS A 17 7.84 4.15 8.58
N GLY A 18 7.87 5.15 7.71
CA GLY A 18 8.35 6.51 8.00
C GLY A 18 7.38 7.36 8.83
N GLY A 19 6.23 6.83 9.23
CA GLY A 19 5.27 7.53 10.11
C GLY A 19 4.07 8.16 9.38
N GLU A 20 3.94 7.99 8.06
CA GLU A 20 2.71 8.43 7.37
C GLU A 20 1.47 7.71 7.93
N SER A 21 0.38 8.48 8.07
CA SER A 21 -0.91 7.92 8.46
C SER A 21 -1.60 7.24 7.27
N TRP A 22 -2.05 6.00 7.46
CA TRP A 22 -2.76 5.28 6.41
C TRP A 22 -4.23 5.72 6.29
N ARG A 23 -4.61 6.27 5.13
CA ARG A 23 -5.99 6.59 4.75
C ARG A 23 -6.22 6.17 3.29
N VAL A 24 -6.94 5.08 3.07
CA VAL A 24 -7.05 4.43 1.74
C VAL A 24 -7.56 5.37 0.63
N TYR A 25 -8.54 6.21 0.92
CA TYR A 25 -9.12 7.12 -0.07
C TYR A 25 -8.18 8.28 -0.42
N GLU A 26 -7.45 8.82 0.57
CA GLU A 26 -6.43 9.85 0.34
C GLU A 26 -5.24 9.27 -0.43
N ALA A 27 -4.78 8.08 -0.05
CA ALA A 27 -3.73 7.36 -0.76
C ALA A 27 -4.12 7.11 -2.23
N LYS A 28 -5.37 6.72 -2.51
CA LYS A 28 -5.85 6.48 -3.87
C LYS A 28 -5.84 7.75 -4.74
N LYS A 29 -6.07 8.94 -4.16
CA LYS A 29 -5.97 10.22 -4.89
C LYS A 29 -4.55 10.48 -5.39
N THR A 30 -3.53 9.97 -4.70
CA THR A 30 -2.13 10.12 -5.14
C THR A 30 -1.78 9.28 -6.36
N LEU A 31 -2.67 8.40 -6.85
CA LEU A 31 -2.38 7.52 -7.98
C LEU A 31 -2.01 8.32 -9.24
N GLN A 32 -2.63 9.48 -9.46
CA GLN A 32 -2.28 10.33 -10.60
C GLN A 32 -0.86 10.90 -10.47
N ALA A 33 -0.47 11.34 -9.26
CA ALA A 33 0.90 11.77 -8.99
C ALA A 33 1.90 10.62 -9.14
N SER A 34 1.56 9.41 -8.69
CA SER A 34 2.40 8.22 -8.89
C SER A 34 2.60 7.90 -10.37
N LYS A 35 1.56 8.08 -11.20
CA LYS A 35 1.64 7.90 -12.66
C LYS A 35 2.50 8.93 -13.37
N ALA A 36 2.54 10.16 -12.85
CA ALA A 36 3.43 11.19 -13.35
C ALA A 36 4.89 10.90 -12.99
N TYR A 37 5.13 10.33 -11.81
CA TYR A 37 6.48 10.00 -11.32
C TYR A 37 7.08 8.74 -11.97
N ASP A 38 6.28 7.68 -12.15
CA ASP A 38 6.68 6.46 -12.85
C ASP A 38 5.72 6.22 -14.02
N PRO A 39 5.99 6.80 -15.20
CA PRO A 39 5.13 6.68 -16.37
C PRO A 39 4.89 5.23 -16.81
N GLU A 40 5.81 4.30 -16.50
CA GLU A 40 5.68 2.89 -16.85
C GLU A 40 4.50 2.21 -16.11
N ILE A 41 4.05 2.76 -14.97
CA ILE A 41 2.85 2.22 -14.32
C ILE A 41 1.59 2.45 -15.16
N ASN A 42 1.59 3.37 -16.12
CA ASN A 42 0.45 3.57 -17.03
C ASN A 42 0.20 2.36 -17.95
N GLN A 43 1.20 1.51 -18.14
CA GLN A 43 1.04 0.25 -18.87
C GLN A 43 0.25 -0.80 -18.06
N VAL A 44 0.12 -0.60 -16.75
CA VAL A 44 -0.69 -1.46 -15.88
C VAL A 44 -2.14 -0.99 -15.90
N TYR A 45 -3.06 -1.94 -16.09
CA TYR A 45 -4.49 -1.68 -16.02
C TYR A 45 -4.86 -0.96 -14.71
N GLY A 46 -5.52 0.20 -14.82
CA GLY A 46 -5.75 1.09 -13.68
C GLY A 46 -6.50 0.45 -12.50
N LYS A 47 -7.36 -0.55 -12.77
CA LYS A 47 -8.06 -1.31 -11.71
C LYS A 47 -7.09 -2.12 -10.86
N LEU A 48 -6.05 -2.70 -11.45
CA LEU A 48 -5.00 -3.45 -10.74
C LEU A 48 -4.16 -2.52 -9.85
N LEU A 49 -3.85 -1.32 -10.32
CA LEU A 49 -3.16 -0.30 -9.51
C LEU A 49 -4.03 0.15 -8.33
N ALA A 50 -5.32 0.40 -8.57
CA ALA A 50 -6.26 0.74 -7.51
C ALA A 50 -6.39 -0.39 -6.47
N GLU A 51 -6.31 -1.66 -6.90
CA GLU A 51 -6.36 -2.82 -6.00
C GLU A 51 -5.18 -2.87 -5.02
N VAL A 52 -4.01 -2.32 -5.39
CA VAL A 52 -2.84 -2.25 -4.50
C VAL A 52 -3.17 -1.53 -3.19
N TYR A 53 -3.89 -0.42 -3.27
CA TYR A 53 -4.32 0.36 -2.10
C TYR A 53 -5.23 -0.45 -1.19
N PHE A 54 -6.20 -1.18 -1.74
CA PHE A 54 -7.09 -2.03 -0.94
C PHE A 54 -6.36 -3.21 -0.29
N ARG A 55 -5.31 -3.73 -0.92
CA ARG A 55 -4.45 -4.77 -0.33
C ARG A 55 -3.65 -4.23 0.85
N ILE A 56 -3.11 -3.01 0.76
CA ILE A 56 -2.45 -2.34 1.89
C ILE A 56 -3.46 -2.08 3.00
N ASP A 57 -4.65 -1.59 2.66
CA ASP A 57 -5.73 -1.31 3.61
C ASP A 57 -6.14 -2.54 4.40
N LYS A 58 -6.34 -3.67 3.74
CA LYS A 58 -6.62 -4.95 4.40
C LYS A 58 -5.49 -5.34 5.37
N ALA A 59 -4.23 -5.17 4.96
CA ALA A 59 -3.08 -5.50 5.80
C ALA A 59 -2.99 -4.58 7.03
N MET A 60 -3.21 -3.28 6.85
CA MET A 60 -3.24 -2.28 7.94
C MET A 60 -4.40 -2.52 8.90
N LYS A 61 -5.61 -2.82 8.40
CA LYS A 61 -6.75 -3.20 9.24
C LYS A 61 -6.45 -4.42 10.10
N VAL A 62 -5.83 -5.46 9.53
CA VAL A 62 -5.41 -6.64 10.28
C VAL A 62 -4.37 -6.27 11.34
N PHE A 63 -3.37 -5.46 10.99
CA PHE A 63 -2.35 -4.98 11.94
C PHE A 63 -2.99 -4.24 13.13
N PHE A 64 -3.81 -3.22 12.88
CA PHE A 64 -4.46 -2.46 13.94
C PHE A 64 -5.41 -3.31 14.78
N ARG A 65 -6.12 -4.26 14.17
CA ARG A 65 -6.95 -5.23 14.90
C ARG A 65 -6.10 -6.04 15.89
N ARG A 66 -4.92 -6.52 15.49
CA ARG A 66 -4.00 -7.25 16.37
C ARG A 66 -3.43 -6.37 17.47
N CYS A 67 -3.13 -5.10 17.16
CA CYS A 67 -2.69 -4.12 18.14
C CYS A 67 -3.76 -3.91 19.23
N LYS A 68 -5.02 -3.72 18.82
CA LYS A 68 -6.17 -3.56 19.73
C LYS A 68 -6.40 -4.79 20.61
N LYS A 69 -6.21 -5.99 20.07
CA LYS A 69 -6.36 -7.26 20.80
C LYS A 69 -5.18 -7.60 21.73
N GLY A 70 -4.08 -6.83 21.67
CA GLY A 70 -2.88 -7.14 22.46
C GLY A 70 -2.17 -8.43 22.02
N GLU A 71 -2.36 -8.90 20.78
CA GLU A 71 -1.73 -10.13 20.31
C GLU A 71 -0.20 -10.03 20.33
N LYS A 72 0.52 -11.11 20.67
CA LYS A 72 2.00 -11.13 20.71
C LYS A 72 2.64 -10.86 19.33
N LYS A 73 1.96 -11.19 18.23
CA LYS A 73 2.47 -11.03 16.85
C LYS A 73 1.83 -9.83 16.14
N LYS A 74 2.28 -8.61 16.45
CA LYS A 74 1.86 -7.37 15.78
C LYS A 74 2.75 -7.04 14.58
N GLY A 75 2.81 -7.95 13.61
CA GLY A 75 3.63 -7.76 12.42
C GLY A 75 3.09 -6.63 11.55
N PHE A 76 3.86 -5.55 11.39
CA PHE A 76 3.58 -4.52 10.40
C PHE A 76 3.61 -5.11 8.98
N PRO A 77 2.83 -4.58 8.00
CA PRO A 77 2.93 -5.03 6.62
C PRO A 77 4.38 -5.01 6.10
N ARG A 78 4.79 -6.12 5.48
CA ARG A 78 6.16 -6.31 4.99
C ARG A 78 6.27 -5.96 3.51
N PHE A 79 7.48 -5.57 3.09
CA PHE A 79 7.82 -5.47 1.67
C PHE A 79 7.56 -6.79 0.94
N LYS A 80 7.19 -6.69 -0.32
CA LYS A 80 6.96 -7.83 -1.22
C LYS A 80 8.24 -8.07 -2.05
N PRO A 81 8.76 -9.31 -2.07
CA PRO A 81 9.84 -9.70 -2.97
C PRO A 81 9.33 -9.74 -4.40
#